data_AF-A0A957UKI0-F1
#
_entry.id   AF-A0A957UKI0-F1
#
_cell.length_a   1.000
_cell.length_b   1.000
_cell.length_c   1.000
_cell.angle_alpha   90.00
_cell.angle_beta   90.00
_cell.angle_gamma   90.00
#
_symmetry.space_group_name_H-M   'P 1'
#
loop_
_entity.id
_entity.type
_entity.pdbx_description
1 polymer ?
#
loop_
_entity_poly.entity_id
_entity_poly.type
_entity_poly.pdbx_seq_one_letter_code
_entity_poly.pdbx_strand_id
1 'polypeptide(L)'
;RSHRQKLVDQIVRTLRINRERVSGSVGLKVGLISRQLADLYIHPSPGCKEWDLCAPHALIEAAGGTITDCWGEPLHYNKADVRAHNGLIATNGCLHAEIVETVARICEDFGFNEDDGFW
;
A
#
# COMPACT_ATOMS: atom_id res chain seq x y z
N ARG A 1 -4.73 -18.05 -2.96
CA ARG A 1 -5.89 -17.22 -2.54
C ARG A 1 -6.08 -17.14 -1.01
N SER A 2 -6.00 -18.26 -0.26
CA SER A 2 -6.13 -18.23 1.22
C SER A 2 -5.00 -17.48 1.94
N HIS A 3 -3.75 -17.61 1.47
CA HIS A 3 -2.58 -17.00 2.13
C HIS A 3 -2.63 -15.47 2.20
N ARG A 4 -2.95 -14.82 1.07
CA ARG A 4 -3.11 -13.36 0.98
C ARG A 4 -4.26 -12.84 1.85
N GLN A 5 -5.37 -13.58 1.94
CA GLN A 5 -6.48 -13.21 2.81
C GLN A 5 -6.01 -13.17 4.27
N LYS A 6 -5.31 -14.20 4.72
CA LYS A 6 -4.75 -14.27 6.09
C LYS A 6 -3.75 -13.14 6.38
N LEU A 7 -2.93 -12.77 5.40
CA LEU A 7 -2.00 -11.64 5.53
C LEU A 7 -2.75 -10.32 5.79
N VAL A 8 -3.75 -10.02 4.95
CA VAL A 8 -4.56 -8.81 5.11
C VAL A 8 -5.34 -8.84 6.42
N ASP A 9 -5.93 -9.98 6.79
CA ASP A 9 -6.63 -10.15 8.07
C ASP A 9 -5.70 -9.87 9.26
N GLN A 10 -4.43 -10.28 9.20
CA GLN A 10 -3.44 -10.02 10.24
C GLN A 10 -3.06 -8.54 10.32
N ILE A 11 -2.93 -7.86 9.17
CA ILE A 11 -2.69 -6.40 9.11
C ILE A 11 -3.87 -5.65 9.75
N VAL A 12 -5.10 -5.98 9.37
CA VAL A 12 -6.34 -5.37 9.90
C VAL A 12 -6.39 -5.50 11.43
N ARG A 13 -6.09 -6.69 11.96
CA ARG A 13 -6.07 -6.94 13.41
C ARG A 13 -4.98 -6.15 14.12
N THR A 14 -3.75 -6.16 13.59
CA THR A 14 -2.59 -5.56 14.25
C THR A 14 -2.69 -4.03 14.27
N LEU A 15 -3.13 -3.43 13.16
CA LEU A 15 -3.36 -1.99 13.04
C LEU A 15 -4.69 -1.54 13.68
N ARG A 16 -5.48 -2.46 14.23
CA ARG A 16 -6.79 -2.20 14.85
C ARG A 16 -7.74 -1.44 13.92
N ILE A 17 -7.74 -1.79 12.64
CA ILE A 17 -8.63 -1.18 11.63
C ILE A 17 -10.07 -1.56 11.99
N ASN A 18 -10.89 -0.55 12.28
CA ASN A 18 -12.28 -0.74 12.72
C ASN A 18 -13.30 -0.57 11.59
N ARG A 19 -12.87 -0.04 10.44
CA ARG A 19 -13.74 0.23 9.30
C ARG A 19 -12.98 -0.01 8.01
N GLU A 20 -13.55 -0.89 7.18
CA GLU A 20 -13.05 -1.15 5.83
C GLU A 20 -14.02 -0.60 4.79
N ARG A 21 -13.49 -0.19 3.65
CA ARG A 21 -14.29 0.24 2.49
C ARG A 21 -13.79 -0.46 1.24
N VAL A 22 -14.68 -1.22 0.60
CA VAL A 22 -14.38 -1.85 -0.68
C VAL A 22 -14.52 -0.81 -1.79
N SER A 23 -13.46 -0.63 -2.58
CA SER A 23 -13.48 0.20 -3.79
C SER A 23 -12.57 -0.40 -4.86
N GLY A 24 -13.08 -0.45 -6.09
CA GLY A 24 -12.25 -0.61 -7.28
C GLY A 24 -11.42 0.65 -7.54
N SER A 25 -10.40 0.53 -8.40
CA SER A 25 -9.46 1.59 -8.78
C SER A 25 -8.51 2.08 -7.66
N VAL A 26 -7.21 2.10 -7.97
CA VAL A 26 -6.18 2.71 -7.11
C VAL A 26 -6.47 4.20 -6.92
N GLY A 27 -6.73 4.92 -8.01
CA GLY A 27 -6.97 6.36 -7.96
C GLY A 27 -8.17 6.76 -7.12
N LEU A 28 -9.26 5.96 -7.12
CA LEU A 28 -10.38 6.22 -6.23
C LEU A 28 -10.01 6.05 -4.76
N LYS A 29 -9.26 4.99 -4.42
CA LYS A 29 -8.84 4.74 -3.02
C LYS A 29 -7.90 5.83 -2.51
N VAL A 30 -6.93 6.24 -3.33
CA VAL A 30 -6.03 7.34 -2.98
C VAL A 30 -6.77 8.68 -2.93
N GLY A 31 -7.73 8.92 -3.83
CA GLY A 31 -8.58 10.10 -3.79
C GLY A 31 -9.48 10.18 -2.54
N LEU A 32 -9.89 9.03 -1.98
CA LEU A 32 -10.60 9.01 -0.69
C LEU A 32 -9.70 9.48 0.45
N ILE A 33 -8.43 9.07 0.46
CA ILE A 33 -7.44 9.50 1.47
C ILE A 33 -7.16 11.00 1.33
N SER A 34 -6.92 11.45 0.09
CA SER A 34 -6.67 12.86 -0.22
C SER A 34 -7.83 13.78 0.19
N ARG A 35 -9.05 13.23 0.29
CA ARG A 35 -10.27 13.92 0.74
C ARG A 35 -10.60 13.71 2.20
N GLN A 36 -9.73 13.06 2.98
CA GLN A 36 -9.94 12.71 4.40
C GLN A 36 -11.21 11.85 4.63
N LEU A 37 -11.56 11.02 3.65
CA LEU A 37 -12.67 10.05 3.73
C LEU A 37 -12.19 8.62 4.05
N ALA A 38 -10.87 8.43 4.11
CA ALA A 38 -10.17 7.23 4.54
C ALA A 38 -8.77 7.65 5.04
N ASP A 39 -8.15 6.84 5.89
CA ASP A 39 -6.82 7.17 6.46
C ASP A 39 -5.66 6.49 5.71
N LEU A 40 -5.91 5.29 5.16
CA LEU A 40 -4.89 4.46 4.53
C LEU A 40 -5.45 3.50 3.47
N TYR A 41 -4.59 3.07 2.56
CA TYR A 41 -4.80 2.03 1.57
C TYR A 41 -3.56 1.14 1.51
N ILE A 42 -3.70 -0.12 1.90
CA ILE A 42 -2.62 -1.12 1.88
C ILE A 42 -2.95 -2.17 0.81
N HIS A 43 -1.98 -2.47 -0.06
CA HIS A 43 -2.13 -3.47 -1.12
C HIS A 43 -0.88 -4.37 -1.21
N PRO A 44 -0.76 -5.42 -0.38
CA PRO A 44 0.40 -6.30 -0.36
C PRO A 44 0.28 -7.35 -1.48
N SER A 45 0.53 -6.94 -2.73
CA SER A 45 0.37 -7.76 -3.94
C SER A 45 0.93 -7.05 -5.19
N PRO A 46 1.40 -7.80 -6.21
CA PRO A 46 2.04 -7.22 -7.40
C PRO A 46 1.03 -6.70 -8.44
N GLY A 47 -0.22 -6.44 -8.02
CA GLY A 47 -1.34 -6.24 -8.93
C GLY A 47 -1.33 -4.89 -9.67
N CYS A 48 -0.64 -3.89 -9.12
CA CYS A 48 -0.59 -2.54 -9.68
C CYS A 48 0.60 -2.38 -10.63
N LYS A 49 0.44 -1.52 -11.64
CA LYS A 49 1.53 -1.09 -12.52
C LYS A 49 1.77 0.40 -12.38
N GLU A 50 2.87 0.88 -12.93
CA GLU A 50 3.25 2.30 -12.87
C GLU A 50 2.13 3.26 -13.27
N TRP A 51 1.35 2.96 -14.31
CA TRP A 51 0.23 3.81 -14.75
C TRP A 51 -0.97 3.80 -13.80
N ASP A 52 -1.11 2.78 -12.95
CA ASP A 52 -2.12 2.78 -11.90
C ASP A 52 -1.71 3.69 -10.72
N LEU A 53 -0.40 3.98 -10.59
CA LEU A 53 0.21 4.62 -9.41
C LEU A 53 0.70 6.04 -9.65
N CYS A 54 1.16 6.39 -10.85
CA CYS A 54 1.82 7.68 -11.10
C CYS A 54 0.91 8.88 -10.79
N ALA A 55 -0.32 8.90 -11.31
CA ALA A 55 -1.26 9.99 -11.06
C ALA A 55 -1.76 10.02 -9.60
N PRO A 56 -2.14 8.88 -8.98
CA PRO A 56 -2.48 8.86 -7.56
C PRO A 56 -1.34 9.29 -6.63
N HIS A 57 -0.10 8.93 -6.94
CA HIS A 57 1.08 9.32 -6.17
C HIS A 57 1.23 10.85 -6.13
N ALA A 58 1.26 11.50 -7.29
CA ALA A 58 1.34 12.95 -7.36
C ALA A 58 0.17 13.64 -6.63
N LEU A 59 -1.04 13.07 -6.71
CA LEU A 59 -2.22 13.60 -6.04
C LEU A 59 -2.10 13.55 -4.51
N ILE A 60 -1.68 12.42 -3.95
CA ILE A 60 -1.63 12.25 -2.50
C ILE A 60 -0.50 13.05 -1.87
N GLU A 61 0.66 13.14 -2.53
CA GLU A 61 1.75 14.01 -2.11
C GLU A 61 1.32 15.48 -2.07
N ALA A 62 0.63 15.95 -3.12
CA ALA A 62 0.10 17.31 -3.15
C ALA A 62 -0.94 17.57 -2.04
N ALA A 63 -1.63 16.52 -1.57
CA ALA A 63 -2.56 16.59 -0.43
C ALA A 63 -1.87 16.42 0.94
N GLY A 64 -0.54 16.26 0.98
CA GLY A 64 0.25 16.08 2.21
C GLY A 64 0.30 14.65 2.75
N GLY A 65 -0.18 13.67 1.99
CA GLY A 65 -0.04 12.26 2.32
C GLY A 65 1.23 11.64 1.72
N THR A 66 1.38 10.33 1.90
CA THR A 66 2.59 9.59 1.51
C THR A 66 2.23 8.25 0.89
N ILE A 67 2.99 7.83 -0.11
CA ILE A 67 2.87 6.52 -0.72
C ILE A 67 4.25 5.89 -0.94
N THR A 68 4.39 4.64 -0.53
CA THR A 68 5.61 3.83 -0.68
C THR A 68 5.20 2.41 -1.11
N ASP A 69 6.19 1.54 -1.30
CA ASP A 69 5.92 0.10 -1.28
C ASP A 69 5.62 -0.42 0.15
N CYS A 70 5.45 -1.74 0.31
CA CYS A 70 5.17 -2.34 1.62
C CYS A 70 6.35 -2.38 2.61
N TRP A 71 7.57 -2.04 2.16
CA TRP A 71 8.78 -1.96 2.99
C TRP A 71 9.24 -0.51 3.24
N GLY A 72 8.56 0.48 2.65
CA GLY A 72 8.82 1.90 2.87
C GLY A 72 9.66 2.53 1.78
N GLU A 73 10.04 1.78 0.75
CA GLU A 73 10.84 2.30 -0.33
C GLU A 73 10.00 3.21 -1.24
N PRO A 74 10.59 4.34 -1.71
CA PRO A 74 9.92 5.22 -2.66
C PRO A 74 9.53 4.48 -3.95
N LEU A 75 8.38 4.85 -4.51
CA LEU A 75 7.97 4.31 -5.80
C LEU A 75 8.84 4.88 -6.93
N HIS A 76 9.53 4.00 -7.66
CA HIS A 76 10.26 4.34 -8.87
C HIS A 76 9.45 4.05 -10.13
N TYR A 77 9.57 4.94 -11.12
CA TYR A 77 8.86 4.91 -12.39
C TYR A 77 9.83 4.77 -13.57
N ASN A 78 9.29 4.49 -14.75
CA ASN A 78 10.02 4.28 -16.00
C ASN A 78 10.95 3.06 -15.95
N LYS A 79 10.54 2.00 -15.25
CA LYS A 79 11.26 0.73 -15.17
C LYS A 79 10.91 -0.16 -16.36
N ALA A 80 11.83 -1.05 -16.73
CA ALA A 80 11.56 -2.08 -17.73
C ALA A 80 10.43 -3.03 -17.29
N ASP A 81 10.43 -3.44 -16.02
CA ASP A 81 9.26 -4.07 -15.39
C ASP A 81 8.45 -3.03 -14.62
N VAL A 82 7.31 -2.67 -15.21
CA VAL A 82 6.39 -1.65 -14.70
C VAL A 82 5.54 -2.12 -13.52
N ARG A 83 5.69 -3.37 -13.06
CA ARG A 83 4.92 -3.89 -11.92
C ARG A 83 5.42 -3.31 -10.60
N ALA A 84 4.49 -3.07 -9.69
CA ALA A 84 4.77 -2.78 -8.29
C ALA A 84 4.85 -4.10 -7.50
N HIS A 85 5.94 -4.85 -7.69
CA HIS A 85 6.13 -6.18 -7.09
C HIS A 85 6.02 -6.16 -5.57
N ASN A 86 6.48 -5.08 -4.94
CA ASN A 86 6.48 -4.91 -3.49
C ASN A 86 5.16 -4.34 -2.94
N GLY A 87 4.09 -4.36 -3.73
CA GLY A 87 2.81 -3.81 -3.32
C GLY A 87 2.87 -2.30 -3.11
N LEU A 88 1.95 -1.77 -2.31
CA LEU A 88 1.97 -0.37 -1.92
C LEU A 88 1.25 -0.09 -0.60
N ILE A 89 1.64 1.02 0.03
CA ILE A 89 0.98 1.62 1.17
C ILE A 89 0.79 3.10 0.86
N ALA A 90 -0.44 3.58 0.90
CA ALA A 90 -0.76 5.01 0.84
C ALA A 90 -1.43 5.44 2.14
N THR A 91 -1.02 6.56 2.74
CA THR A 91 -1.59 7.09 3.98
C THR A 91 -1.76 8.61 3.91
N ASN A 92 -2.52 9.16 4.85
CA ASN A 92 -2.65 10.61 5.06
C ASN A 92 -1.38 11.30 5.60
N GLY A 93 -0.25 10.59 5.73
CA GLY A 93 1.05 11.11 6.15
C GLY A 93 1.35 11.03 7.65
N CYS A 94 0.33 10.97 8.52
CA CYS A 94 0.53 11.11 9.97
C CYS A 94 1.30 9.96 10.64
N LEU A 95 1.02 8.72 10.26
CA LEU A 95 1.61 7.51 10.87
C LEU A 95 2.22 6.57 9.81
N HIS A 96 2.73 7.17 8.72
CA HIS A 96 3.16 6.37 7.56
C HIS A 96 4.27 5.38 7.94
N ALA A 97 5.30 5.86 8.65
CA ALA A 97 6.44 5.04 9.04
C ALA A 97 6.04 3.89 9.97
N GLU A 98 5.22 4.13 11.01
CA GLU A 98 4.81 3.05 11.93
C GLU A 98 3.91 2.01 11.24
N ILE A 99 3.07 2.45 10.29
CA ILE A 99 2.24 1.55 9.49
C ILE A 99 3.12 0.68 8.60
N VAL A 100 4.08 1.28 7.90
CA VAL A 100 5.05 0.56 7.04
C VAL A 100 5.81 -0.49 7.87
N GLU A 101 6.40 -0.10 9.00
CA GLU A 101 7.15 -1.03 9.86
C GLU A 101 6.28 -2.22 10.30
N THR A 102 5.04 -1.94 10.70
CA THR A 102 4.10 -2.98 11.09
C THR A 102 3.74 -3.90 9.93
N VAL A 103 3.50 -3.36 8.74
CA VAL A 103 3.13 -4.14 7.56
C VAL A 103 4.30 -4.97 7.05
N ALA A 104 5.49 -4.39 6.94
CA ALA A 104 6.72 -5.07 6.52
C ALA A 104 7.00 -6.30 7.41
N ARG A 105 6.99 -6.11 8.73
CA ARG A 105 7.16 -7.22 9.69
C ARG A 105 6.12 -8.33 9.50
N ILE A 106 4.86 -7.98 9.28
CA ILE A 106 3.81 -8.97 9.03
C ILE A 106 4.01 -9.67 7.68
N CYS A 107 4.47 -8.97 6.64
CA CYS A 107 4.82 -9.57 5.36
C CYS A 107 5.96 -10.59 5.52
N GLU A 108 6.98 -10.28 6.30
CA GLU A 108 8.10 -11.16 6.66
C GLU A 108 7.65 -12.38 7.46
N ASP A 109 6.76 -12.21 8.45
CA ASP A 109 6.16 -13.31 9.21
C ASP A 109 5.41 -14.31 8.29
N PHE A 110 4.95 -13.84 7.13
CA PHE A 110 4.28 -14.64 6.10
C PHE A 110 5.23 -15.13 4.99
N GLY A 111 6.54 -14.87 5.12
CA GLY A 111 7.57 -15.36 4.20
C GLY A 111 7.79 -14.51 2.96
N PHE A 112 7.31 -13.27 2.93
CA PHE A 112 7.66 -12.29 1.89
C PHE A 112 8.86 -11.45 2.34
N ASN A 113 9.60 -10.87 1.40
CA ASN A 113 10.72 -9.97 1.69
C ASN A 113 10.82 -8.89 0.61
N GLU A 114 11.61 -7.85 0.90
CA GLU A 114 11.79 -6.69 0.02
C GLU A 114 12.40 -7.03 -1.35
N ASP A 115 13.36 -7.96 -1.36
CA ASP A 115 14.12 -8.31 -2.57
C ASP A 115 13.27 -9.07 -3.59
N ASP A 116 12.46 -10.01 -3.11
CA ASP A 116 11.64 -10.84 -3.97
C ASP A 116 10.24 -10.21 -4.20
N GLY A 117 9.73 -9.43 -3.24
CA GLY A 117 8.40 -8.80 -3.26
C GLY A 117 7.22 -9.75 -3.04
N PHE A 118 6.19 -9.62 -3.89
CA PHE A 118 5.02 -10.50 -3.93
C PHE A 118 4.89 -11.16 -5.31
N TRP A 119 4.65 -12.47 -5.35
CA TRP A 119 4.46 -13.26 -6.59
C TRP A 119 3.11 -13.99 -6.65
#